data_AF-A0A8X6JA61-F1
#
_entry.id   AF-A0A8X6JA61-F1
#
_cell.length_a   1.000
_cell.length_b   1.000
_cell.length_c   1.000
_cell.angle_alpha   90.00
_cell.angle_beta   90.00
_cell.angle_gamma   90.00
#
_symmetry.space_group_name_H-M   'P 1'
#
loop_
_entity.id
_entity.type
_entity.pdbx_description
1 polymer ?
#
loop_
_entity_poly.entity_id
_entity_poly.type
_entity_poly.pdbx_seq_one_letter_code
_entity_poly.pdbx_strand_id
1 'polypeptide(L)'
;MIHGPCGSLNNNSLCMSDGKCTKRYPRDLLAETITGNDGYPLYQRRSTKNGGKSITLKVLNNTIDVDNRWLVPYSPLLLKTYNAHINVEYCNSVKAVKYICKYVNKGSDMAVFGVENITASNDEVNQYQLGRYISSIDTVWRILSFSIHERCPMVVHLAVHLENGQRVYFTSENVRARAMSPPLTTLT
;
A
#
# COMPACT_ATOMS: atom_id res chain seq x y z
N MET A 1 4.74 0.46 17.63
CA MET A 1 5.34 1.71 17.14
C MET A 1 4.52 2.88 17.66
N ILE A 2 5.17 3.95 18.11
CA ILE A 2 4.53 5.19 18.53
C ILE A 2 4.72 6.20 17.39
N HIS A 3 3.66 6.89 17.01
CA HIS A 3 3.78 8.02 16.10
C HIS A 3 4.55 9.14 16.81
N GLY A 4 5.59 9.64 16.18
CA GLY A 4 6.41 10.71 16.76
C GLY A 4 5.57 11.94 17.11
N PRO A 5 5.96 12.71 18.15
CA PRO A 5 5.26 13.94 18.51
C PRO A 5 5.08 14.86 17.30
N CYS A 6 3.88 15.40 17.14
CA CYS A 6 3.53 16.32 16.07
C CYS A 6 2.41 17.26 16.53
N GLY A 7 1.96 18.18 15.67
CA GLY A 7 0.95 19.16 16.04
C GLY A 7 1.50 20.17 17.03
N SER A 8 0.74 20.44 18.10
CA SER A 8 1.14 21.36 19.16
C SER A 8 2.43 20.94 19.89
N LEU A 9 2.75 19.64 19.89
CA LEU A 9 3.97 19.12 20.53
C LEU A 9 5.22 19.31 19.67
N ASN A 10 5.07 19.33 18.34
CA ASN A 10 6.15 19.58 17.40
C ASN A 10 5.59 19.94 16.01
N ASN A 11 5.61 21.23 15.66
CA ASN A 11 5.12 21.69 14.37
C ASN A 11 6.10 21.41 13.21
N ASN A 12 7.35 21.08 13.51
CA ASN A 12 8.40 20.81 12.51
C ASN A 12 8.43 19.34 12.06
N SER A 13 7.56 18.48 12.58
CA SER A 13 7.50 17.08 12.20
C SER A 13 7.10 16.91 10.73
N LEU A 14 7.76 16.00 10.00
CA LEU A 14 7.55 15.74 8.56
C LEU A 14 6.09 15.43 8.17
N CYS A 15 5.28 14.96 9.13
CA CYS A 15 3.86 14.68 8.90
C CYS A 15 2.98 15.94 8.91
N MET A 16 3.50 17.11 9.26
CA MET A 16 2.75 18.36 9.37
C MET A 16 2.56 19.01 7.99
N SER A 17 1.36 19.51 7.73
CA SER A 17 1.00 20.31 6.56
C SER A 17 -0.15 21.23 6.95
N ASP A 18 -0.07 22.50 6.61
CA ASP A 18 -1.06 23.54 6.95
C ASP A 18 -1.43 23.57 8.45
N GLY A 19 -0.41 23.43 9.31
CA GLY A 19 -0.56 23.42 10.77
C GLY A 19 -1.26 22.19 11.34
N LYS A 20 -1.53 21.15 10.53
CA LYS A 20 -2.21 19.91 10.95
C LYS A 20 -1.37 18.68 10.62
N CYS A 21 -1.47 17.65 11.46
CA CYS A 21 -0.87 16.36 11.16
C CYS A 21 -1.66 15.69 10.03
N THR A 22 -1.01 15.47 8.88
CA THR A 22 -1.59 14.74 7.73
C THR A 22 -2.00 13.31 8.08
N LYS A 23 -1.38 12.72 9.11
CA LYS A 23 -1.70 11.38 9.62
C LYS A 23 -2.75 11.39 10.73
N ARG A 24 -3.30 12.56 11.07
CA ARG A 24 -4.38 12.79 12.05
C ARG A 24 -4.04 12.29 13.46
N TYR A 25 -2.80 12.54 13.91
CA TYR A 25 -2.40 12.31 15.29
C TYR A 25 -2.42 13.61 16.11
N PRO A 26 -2.69 13.55 17.42
CA PRO A 26 -3.16 12.36 18.16
C PRO A 26 -4.56 11.91 17.72
N ARG A 27 -4.84 10.60 17.80
CA ARG A 27 -6.16 10.03 17.48
C ARG A 27 -7.10 10.15 18.68
N ASP A 28 -8.40 10.12 18.46
CA ASP A 28 -9.38 10.12 19.54
C ASP A 28 -9.36 8.81 20.34
N LEU A 29 -9.69 8.89 21.63
CA LEU A 29 -9.91 7.72 22.46
C LEU A 29 -11.30 7.16 22.16
N LEU A 30 -11.38 5.86 21.93
CA LEU A 30 -12.61 5.17 21.55
C LEU A 30 -12.79 3.92 22.39
N ALA A 31 -13.99 3.76 22.95
CA ALA A 31 -14.33 2.62 23.79
C ALA A 31 -14.48 1.32 22.99
N GLU A 32 -14.74 1.40 21.68
CA GLU A 32 -14.88 0.27 20.78
C GLU A 32 -14.44 0.62 19.37
N THR A 33 -14.17 -0.40 18.54
CA THR A 33 -13.82 -0.19 17.13
C THR A 33 -15.11 0.02 16.34
N ILE A 34 -15.22 1.16 15.66
CA ILE A 34 -16.38 1.49 14.83
C ILE A 34 -16.00 1.53 13.36
N THR A 35 -16.91 1.11 12.49
CA THR A 35 -16.72 1.24 11.04
C THR A 35 -16.94 2.69 10.65
N GLY A 36 -15.93 3.35 10.09
CA GLY A 36 -16.06 4.74 9.65
C GLY A 36 -16.86 4.87 8.36
N ASN A 37 -17.50 6.02 8.18
CA ASN A 37 -18.31 6.34 6.99
C ASN A 37 -17.52 6.29 5.68
N ASP A 38 -16.19 6.44 5.74
CA ASP A 38 -15.30 6.42 4.59
C ASP A 38 -14.74 5.02 4.26
N GLY A 39 -15.15 4.00 5.02
CA GLY A 39 -14.73 2.61 4.88
C GLY A 39 -13.51 2.20 5.70
N TYR A 40 -12.89 3.15 6.41
CA TYR A 40 -11.79 2.88 7.33
C TYR A 40 -12.32 2.77 8.77
N PRO A 41 -11.85 1.78 9.55
CA PRO A 41 -12.24 1.63 10.94
C PRO A 41 -11.61 2.74 11.78
N LEU A 42 -12.35 3.19 12.80
CA LEU A 42 -11.80 3.93 13.91
C LEU A 42 -11.58 2.93 15.05
N TYR A 43 -10.32 2.55 15.25
CA TYR A 43 -9.93 1.53 16.22
C TYR A 43 -10.19 1.95 17.67
N GLN A 44 -10.61 0.97 18.50
CA GLN A 44 -10.64 1.12 19.95
C GLN A 44 -9.28 1.62 20.46
N ARG A 45 -9.32 2.71 21.23
CA ARG A 45 -8.15 3.31 21.90
C ARG A 45 -8.53 3.62 23.33
N ARG A 46 -8.13 2.74 24.24
CA ARG A 46 -8.48 2.85 25.67
C ARG A 46 -7.74 4.02 26.31
N SER A 47 -8.45 4.80 27.11
CA SER A 47 -7.86 5.79 28.01
C SER A 47 -7.04 5.12 29.10
N THR A 48 -6.14 5.85 29.76
CA THR A 48 -5.40 5.34 30.92
C THR A 48 -6.32 4.90 32.06
N LYS A 49 -7.46 5.57 32.23
CA LYS A 49 -8.50 5.18 33.22
C LYS A 49 -9.16 3.83 32.88
N ASN A 50 -9.20 3.45 31.61
CA ASN A 50 -9.86 2.22 31.12
C ASN A 50 -8.84 1.16 30.67
N GLY A 51 -7.70 1.05 31.37
CA GLY A 51 -6.68 0.04 31.10
C GLY A 51 -5.78 0.33 29.90
N GLY A 52 -5.83 1.55 29.36
CA GLY A 52 -4.81 2.07 28.45
C GLY A 52 -3.50 2.38 29.18
N LYS A 53 -2.42 2.59 28.41
CA LYS A 53 -1.11 2.95 28.96
C LYS A 53 -0.68 4.32 28.47
N SER A 54 0.13 4.98 29.29
CA SER A 54 0.92 6.15 28.91
C SER A 54 2.38 5.86 29.17
N ILE A 55 3.25 6.45 28.35
CA ILE A 55 4.68 6.44 28.56
C ILE A 55 5.21 7.85 28.37
N THR A 56 6.29 8.14 29.09
CA THR A 56 7.02 9.39 28.96
C THR A 56 8.14 9.20 27.94
N LEU A 57 8.11 9.98 26.86
CA LEU A 57 9.16 10.02 25.84
C LEU A 57 10.05 11.24 26.06
N LYS A 58 11.37 11.03 25.98
CA LYS A 58 12.33 12.12 25.82
C LYS A 58 12.59 12.30 24.34
N VAL A 59 12.15 13.44 23.79
CA VAL A 59 12.37 13.81 22.38
C VAL A 59 13.09 15.14 22.37
N LEU A 60 14.32 15.15 21.86
CA LEU A 60 15.26 16.28 22.00
C LEU A 60 15.45 16.62 23.49
N ASN A 61 15.21 17.87 23.88
CA ASN A 61 15.30 18.37 25.27
C ASN A 61 13.95 18.39 26.00
N ASN A 62 12.87 17.90 25.37
CA ASN A 62 11.53 17.92 25.95
C ASN A 62 11.11 16.54 26.42
N THR A 63 10.41 16.53 27.55
CA THR A 63 9.78 15.34 28.11
C THR A 63 8.30 15.40 27.79
N ILE A 64 7.80 14.41 27.05
CA ILE A 64 6.45 14.40 26.49
C ILE A 64 5.75 13.12 26.94
N ASP A 65 4.59 13.26 27.56
CA ASP A 65 3.73 12.13 27.87
C ASP A 65 2.83 11.78 26.68
N VAL A 66 2.95 10.54 26.23
CA VAL A 66 2.14 9.98 25.14
C VAL A 66 1.34 8.80 25.67
N ASP A 67 0.07 8.77 25.31
CA ASP A 67 -0.83 7.66 25.61
C ASP A 67 -1.22 6.91 24.33
N ASN A 68 -2.20 6.01 24.46
CA ASN A 68 -2.73 5.21 23.37
C ASN A 68 -3.22 6.00 22.15
N ARG A 69 -3.43 7.33 22.23
CA ARG A 69 -3.78 8.18 21.08
C ARG A 69 -2.67 8.27 20.04
N TRP A 70 -1.42 8.01 20.45
CA TRP A 70 -0.23 8.10 19.61
C TRP A 70 0.22 6.75 19.02
N LEU A 71 -0.44 5.65 19.40
CA LEU A 71 -0.06 4.32 18.92
C LEU A 71 -0.48 4.09 17.47
N VAL A 72 0.44 3.56 16.66
CA VAL A 72 0.12 3.06 15.32
C VAL A 72 -0.51 1.67 15.44
N PRO A 73 -1.68 1.41 14.80
CA PRO A 73 -2.34 0.11 14.86
C PRO A 73 -1.41 -1.06 14.54
N TYR A 74 -1.62 -2.19 15.20
CA TYR A 74 -0.87 -3.41 14.99
C TYR A 74 -1.69 -4.63 15.40
N SER A 75 -1.32 -5.80 14.87
CA SER A 75 -1.80 -7.08 15.39
C SER A 75 -0.80 -7.62 16.42
N PRO A 76 -1.20 -7.84 17.68
CA PRO A 76 -0.32 -8.44 18.69
C PRO A 76 0.22 -9.81 18.28
N LEU A 77 -0.57 -10.58 17.51
CA LEU A 77 -0.15 -11.87 16.97
C LEU A 77 1.01 -11.68 16.00
N LEU A 78 0.81 -10.89 14.94
CA LEU A 78 1.83 -10.66 13.92
C LEU A 78 3.08 -10.01 14.50
N LEU A 79 2.90 -9.07 15.44
CA LEU A 79 4.03 -8.44 16.12
C LEU A 79 4.90 -9.45 16.85
N LYS A 80 4.29 -10.39 17.58
CA LYS A 80 5.02 -11.43 18.31
C LYS A 80 5.62 -12.48 17.36
N THR A 81 4.88 -12.89 16.33
CA THR A 81 5.32 -13.90 15.37
C THR A 81 6.54 -13.45 14.59
N TYR A 82 6.59 -12.19 14.15
CA TYR A 82 7.66 -11.68 13.29
C TYR A 82 8.64 -10.75 13.99
N ASN A 83 8.48 -10.53 15.30
CA ASN A 83 9.25 -9.56 16.09
C ASN A 83 9.38 -8.18 15.41
N ALA A 84 8.31 -7.76 14.72
CA ALA A 84 8.30 -6.56 13.90
C ALA A 84 6.95 -5.84 14.03
N HIS A 85 6.96 -4.50 13.99
CA HIS A 85 5.70 -3.76 13.95
C HIS A 85 5.09 -3.90 12.56
N ILE A 86 3.96 -4.60 12.50
CA ILE A 86 3.19 -4.79 11.26
C ILE A 86 1.91 -3.96 11.39
N ASN A 87 1.82 -2.92 10.57
CA ASN A 87 0.61 -2.13 10.43
C ASN A 87 -0.49 -2.99 9.81
N VAL A 88 -1.61 -3.16 10.51
CA VAL A 88 -2.77 -3.90 10.02
C VAL A 88 -3.92 -2.93 9.88
N GLU A 89 -4.44 -2.83 8.67
CA GLU A 89 -5.60 -2.00 8.36
C GLU A 89 -6.77 -2.90 7.94
N TYR A 90 -7.91 -2.72 8.60
CA TYR A 90 -9.17 -3.31 8.15
C TYR A 90 -9.78 -2.34 7.15
N CYS A 91 -10.32 -2.86 6.06
CA CYS A 91 -10.93 -2.03 5.02
C CYS A 91 -12.19 -2.71 4.51
N ASN A 92 -13.32 -2.03 4.64
CA ASN A 92 -14.65 -2.58 4.31
C ASN A 92 -15.38 -1.75 3.25
N SER A 93 -14.64 -1.14 2.34
CA SER A 93 -15.24 -0.33 1.26
C SER A 93 -14.62 -0.66 -0.10
N VAL A 94 -15.25 -0.18 -1.17
CA VAL A 94 -14.69 -0.24 -2.53
C VAL A 94 -13.29 0.42 -2.59
N LYS A 95 -12.97 1.33 -1.68
CA LYS A 95 -11.61 1.89 -1.55
C LYS A 95 -10.58 0.83 -1.17
N ALA A 96 -10.97 -0.23 -0.45
CA ALA A 96 -10.11 -1.39 -0.16
C ALA A 96 -9.64 -2.05 -1.46
N VAL A 97 -10.58 -2.31 -2.37
CA VAL A 97 -10.31 -2.92 -3.68
C VAL A 97 -9.39 -2.01 -4.47
N LYS A 98 -9.71 -0.71 -4.55
CA LYS A 98 -8.83 0.28 -5.20
C LYS A 98 -7.44 0.30 -4.59
N TYR A 99 -7.33 0.21 -3.27
CA TYR A 99 -6.06 0.20 -2.55
C TYR A 99 -5.26 -1.05 -2.91
N ILE A 100 -5.82 -2.25 -2.75
CA ILE A 100 -5.15 -3.51 -3.12
C ILE A 100 -4.74 -3.48 -4.58
N CYS A 101 -5.65 -3.15 -5.50
CA CYS A 101 -5.35 -3.04 -6.93
C CYS A 101 -4.28 -1.98 -7.21
N LYS A 102 -4.24 -0.88 -6.45
CA LYS A 102 -3.16 0.10 -6.56
C LYS A 102 -1.83 -0.58 -6.24
N TYR A 103 -1.67 -1.30 -5.14
CA TYR A 103 -0.38 -1.91 -4.78
C TYR A 103 0.02 -3.08 -5.68
N VAL A 104 -0.95 -3.87 -6.16
CA VAL A 104 -0.69 -4.94 -7.13
C VAL A 104 -0.25 -4.36 -8.49
N ASN A 105 -0.83 -3.24 -8.92
CA ASN A 105 -0.60 -2.66 -10.24
C ASN A 105 0.23 -1.37 -10.24
N LYS A 106 0.78 -0.92 -9.09
CA LYS A 106 1.57 0.32 -8.97
C LYS A 106 2.82 0.30 -9.86
N GLY A 107 3.18 -0.88 -10.37
CA GLY A 107 4.49 -1.11 -10.96
C GLY A 107 5.52 -1.27 -9.85
N SER A 108 6.73 -1.66 -10.26
CA SER A 108 7.86 -1.75 -9.34
C SER A 108 8.65 -0.46 -9.34
N ASP A 109 9.40 -0.24 -8.27
CA ASP A 109 10.29 0.91 -8.23
C ASP A 109 11.26 0.83 -9.42
N MET A 110 11.36 1.92 -10.17
CA MET A 110 12.21 2.03 -11.35
C MET A 110 13.29 3.07 -11.09
N ALA A 111 14.48 2.81 -11.60
CA ALA A 111 15.60 3.73 -11.57
C ALA A 111 16.04 4.00 -13.01
N VAL A 112 16.23 5.28 -13.34
CA VAL A 112 16.92 5.68 -14.56
C VAL A 112 18.41 5.77 -14.21
N PHE A 113 19.25 5.11 -14.97
CA PHE A 113 20.71 5.18 -14.80
C PHE A 113 21.39 5.44 -16.14
N GLY A 114 22.47 6.22 -16.06
CA GLY A 114 23.33 6.49 -17.20
C GLY A 114 24.31 5.34 -17.43
N VAL A 115 24.43 4.86 -18.66
CA VAL A 115 25.47 3.93 -19.08
C VAL A 115 26.49 4.74 -19.88
N GLU A 116 27.59 5.13 -19.24
CA GLU A 116 28.69 5.81 -19.93
C GLU A 116 29.38 4.84 -20.88
N ASN A 117 29.25 5.09 -22.17
CA ASN A 117 29.98 4.37 -23.21
C ASN A 117 31.04 5.31 -23.78
N ILE A 118 32.29 5.17 -23.31
CA ILE A 118 33.42 6.09 -23.58
C ILE A 118 33.76 6.20 -25.08
N THR A 119 33.30 5.25 -25.90
CA THR A 119 33.67 5.10 -27.31
C THR A 119 32.54 5.30 -28.32
N ALA A 120 31.29 5.54 -27.89
CA ALA A 120 30.13 5.62 -28.78
C ALA A 120 29.67 7.07 -29.00
N SER A 121 29.12 7.37 -30.19
CA SER A 121 28.48 8.65 -30.50
C SER A 121 27.37 8.97 -29.50
N ASN A 122 27.13 10.26 -29.21
CA ASN A 122 26.08 10.71 -28.30
C ASN A 122 24.69 10.23 -28.74
N ASP A 123 24.25 9.12 -28.18
CA ASP A 123 22.92 8.55 -28.36
C ASP A 123 22.23 8.52 -27.00
N GLU A 124 21.32 9.47 -26.78
CA GLU A 124 20.59 9.64 -25.52
C GLU A 124 19.79 8.39 -25.12
N VAL A 125 19.31 7.60 -26.09
CA VAL A 125 18.51 6.39 -25.83
C VAL A 125 19.39 5.27 -25.29
N ASN A 126 20.61 5.14 -25.81
CA ASN A 126 21.58 4.17 -25.32
C ASN A 126 22.27 4.63 -24.02
N GLN A 127 22.37 5.95 -23.82
CA GLN A 127 22.98 6.53 -22.63
C GLN A 127 22.11 6.40 -21.38
N TYR A 128 20.78 6.46 -21.48
CA TYR A 128 19.90 6.36 -20.31
C TYR A 128 19.03 5.12 -20.35
N GLN A 129 19.25 4.21 -19.41
CA GLN A 129 18.46 3.00 -19.27
C GLN A 129 17.51 3.09 -18.08
N LEU A 130 16.31 2.55 -18.26
CA LEU A 130 15.30 2.43 -17.22
C LEU A 130 15.30 0.99 -16.70
N GLY A 131 15.79 0.80 -15.47
CA GLY A 131 15.81 -0.49 -14.79
C GLY A 131 14.74 -0.61 -13.73
N ARG A 132 14.25 -1.83 -13.53
CA ARG A 132 13.42 -2.18 -12.37
C ARG A 132 14.32 -2.53 -11.19
N TYR A 133 14.07 -1.91 -10.04
CA TYR A 133 14.66 -2.36 -8.78
C TYR A 133 13.99 -3.65 -8.31
N ILE A 134 14.80 -4.63 -7.92
CA ILE A 134 14.34 -5.91 -7.39
C ILE A 134 15.04 -6.12 -6.05
N SER A 135 14.25 -6.26 -4.98
CA SER A 135 14.76 -6.54 -3.64
C SER A 135 15.30 -7.98 -3.56
N SER A 136 16.15 -8.26 -2.57
CA SER A 136 16.71 -9.62 -2.38
C SER A 136 15.61 -10.68 -2.23
N ILE A 137 14.49 -10.35 -1.58
CA ILE A 137 13.39 -11.28 -1.38
C ILE A 137 12.58 -11.51 -2.66
N ASP A 138 12.33 -10.46 -3.45
CA ASP A 138 11.68 -10.59 -4.77
C ASP A 138 12.54 -11.44 -5.72
N THR A 139 13.86 -11.27 -5.67
CA THR A 139 14.81 -12.05 -6.49
C THR A 139 14.71 -13.54 -6.16
N VAL A 140 14.73 -13.91 -4.88
CA VAL A 140 14.59 -15.32 -4.47
C VAL A 140 13.25 -15.89 -4.91
N TRP A 141 12.14 -15.16 -4.72
CA TRP A 141 10.81 -15.59 -5.17
C TRP A 141 10.77 -15.85 -6.68
N ARG A 142 11.42 -14.98 -7.46
CA ARG A 142 11.51 -15.11 -8.92
C ARG A 142 12.39 -16.28 -9.35
N ILE A 143 13.57 -16.45 -8.76
CA ILE A 143 14.46 -17.57 -9.05
C ILE A 143 13.77 -18.91 -8.78
N LEU A 144 13.03 -18.99 -7.67
CA LEU A 144 12.28 -20.19 -7.29
C LEU A 144 10.93 -20.33 -8.02
N SER A 145 10.60 -19.40 -8.93
CA SER A 145 9.34 -19.39 -9.69
C SER A 145 8.07 -19.47 -8.81
N PHE A 146 8.12 -18.88 -7.62
CA PHE A 146 6.96 -18.81 -6.74
C PHE A 146 5.91 -17.82 -7.27
N SER A 147 4.64 -18.16 -7.06
CA SER A 147 3.54 -17.26 -7.40
C SER A 147 3.61 -15.99 -6.55
N ILE A 148 3.72 -14.83 -7.19
CA ILE A 148 3.87 -13.53 -6.51
C ILE A 148 2.52 -12.98 -6.07
N HIS A 149 1.46 -13.25 -6.83
CA HIS A 149 0.11 -12.84 -6.50
C HIS A 149 -0.91 -13.82 -7.08
N GLU A 150 -2.03 -13.96 -6.39
CA GLU A 150 -3.20 -14.70 -6.85
C GLU A 150 -4.43 -13.78 -6.73
N ARG A 151 -5.40 -13.92 -7.64
CA ARG A 151 -6.65 -13.17 -7.62
C ARG A 151 -7.83 -14.13 -7.76
N CYS A 152 -8.75 -14.07 -6.82
CA CYS A 152 -10.03 -14.77 -6.87
C CYS A 152 -11.16 -13.78 -6.56
N PRO A 153 -12.10 -13.52 -7.49
CA PRO A 153 -12.19 -14.07 -8.84
C PRO A 153 -11.09 -13.53 -9.78
N MET A 154 -10.74 -14.30 -10.81
CA MET A 154 -9.74 -13.89 -11.79
C MET A 154 -10.25 -12.68 -12.59
N VAL A 155 -9.49 -11.60 -12.65
CA VAL A 155 -9.79 -10.45 -13.51
C VAL A 155 -9.07 -10.65 -14.84
N VAL A 156 -9.83 -10.89 -15.91
CA VAL A 156 -9.31 -11.06 -17.27
C VAL A 156 -9.50 -9.74 -18.02
N HIS A 157 -8.42 -9.20 -18.59
CA HIS A 157 -8.51 -8.04 -19.45
C HIS A 157 -9.10 -8.47 -20.80
N LEU A 158 -10.30 -7.99 -21.13
CA LEU A 158 -10.88 -8.21 -22.44
C LEU A 158 -10.29 -7.22 -23.44
N ALA A 159 -10.22 -7.61 -24.71
CA ALA A 159 -9.86 -6.69 -25.77
C ALA A 159 -10.96 -5.62 -25.92
N VAL A 160 -10.55 -4.40 -26.28
CA VAL A 160 -11.46 -3.28 -26.51
C VAL A 160 -11.94 -3.34 -27.95
N HIS A 161 -13.24 -3.19 -28.17
CA HIS A 161 -13.87 -3.26 -29.48
C HIS A 161 -14.81 -2.07 -29.71
N LEU A 162 -15.04 -1.74 -30.97
CA LEU A 162 -16.10 -0.81 -31.36
C LEU A 162 -17.47 -1.37 -30.99
N GLU A 163 -18.48 -0.50 -30.96
CA GLU A 163 -19.86 -0.89 -30.68
C GLU A 163 -20.30 -2.03 -31.61
N ASN A 164 -20.81 -3.12 -31.02
CA ASN A 164 -21.18 -4.36 -31.72
C ASN A 164 -20.05 -5.11 -32.45
N GLY A 165 -18.80 -4.64 -32.37
CA GLY A 165 -17.64 -5.26 -33.03
C GLY A 165 -17.18 -6.58 -32.41
N GLN A 166 -17.60 -6.87 -31.17
CA GLN A 166 -17.33 -8.17 -30.55
C GLN A 166 -18.24 -8.46 -29.35
N ARG A 167 -19.48 -8.90 -29.62
CA ARG A 167 -20.39 -9.35 -28.55
C ARG A 167 -20.00 -10.76 -28.10
N VAL A 168 -19.37 -10.87 -26.93
CA VAL A 168 -18.98 -12.16 -26.34
C VAL A 168 -20.00 -12.58 -25.28
N TYR A 169 -20.58 -13.77 -25.45
CA TYR A 169 -21.46 -14.38 -24.45
C TYR A 169 -20.68 -15.43 -23.65
N PHE A 170 -20.67 -15.27 -22.33
CA PHE A 170 -20.03 -16.20 -21.42
C PHE A 170 -21.02 -17.27 -20.96
N THR A 171 -20.65 -18.53 -21.14
CA THR A 171 -21.29 -19.70 -20.54
C THR A 171 -20.27 -20.41 -19.65
N SER A 172 -20.76 -21.23 -18.70
CA SER A 172 -19.92 -22.06 -17.82
C SER A 172 -18.92 -22.94 -18.59
N GLU A 173 -19.28 -23.38 -19.78
CA GLU A 173 -18.47 -24.24 -20.65
C GLU A 173 -17.42 -23.46 -21.46
N ASN A 174 -17.73 -22.23 -21.88
CA ASN A 174 -16.90 -21.49 -22.84
C ASN A 174 -15.98 -20.44 -22.20
N VAL A 175 -16.21 -20.09 -20.92
CA VAL A 175 -15.53 -18.97 -20.25
C VAL A 175 -14.00 -19.09 -20.27
N ARG A 176 -13.47 -20.31 -20.04
CA ARG A 176 -12.02 -20.55 -19.98
C ARG A 176 -11.36 -20.42 -21.35
N ALA A 177 -11.99 -20.99 -22.39
CA ALA A 177 -11.48 -20.91 -23.76
C ALA A 177 -11.50 -19.46 -24.28
N ARG A 178 -12.60 -18.73 -24.03
CA ARG A 178 -12.74 -17.32 -24.44
C ARG A 178 -11.76 -16.39 -23.73
N ALA A 179 -11.45 -16.64 -22.46
CA ALA A 179 -10.46 -15.87 -21.69
C ALA A 179 -9.02 -16.10 -22.17
N MET A 180 -8.67 -17.33 -22.58
CA MET A 180 -7.32 -17.69 -23.01
C MET A 180 -7.02 -17.31 -24.47
N SER A 181 -8.05 -17.09 -25.29
CA SER A 181 -7.91 -16.75 -26.71
C SER A 181 -8.86 -15.62 -27.09
N PRO A 182 -8.61 -14.38 -26.62
CA PRO A 182 -9.42 -13.24 -27.00
C PRO A 182 -9.26 -13.00 -28.52
N PRO A 183 -10.35 -12.75 -29.26
CA PRO A 183 -10.23 -12.45 -30.68
C PRO A 183 -9.59 -11.06 -30.88
N LEU A 184 -8.81 -10.90 -31.94
CA LEU A 184 -7.99 -9.70 -32.15
C LEU A 184 -8.83 -8.40 -32.08
N THR A 185 -8.22 -7.38 -31.48
CA THR A 185 -8.78 -6.02 -31.46
C THR A 185 -8.85 -5.46 -32.87
N THR A 186 -9.94 -4.74 -33.16
CA THR A 186 -10.13 -3.95 -34.39
C THR A 186 -9.65 -2.51 -34.24
N LEU A 187 -9.20 -2.13 -33.04
CA LEU A 187 -8.56 -0.84 -32.78
C LEU A 187 -7.06 -0.98 -33.09
N THR A 188 -6.68 -0.62 -34.31
CA THR A 188 -5.31 -0.29 -34.74
C THR A 188 -5.26 1.17 -35.14
#